data_AF-A0A286G403-F1
#
_entry.id   AF-A0A286G403-F1
#
_cell.length_a   1.000
_cell.length_b   1.000
_cell.length_c   1.000
_cell.angle_alpha   90.00
_cell.angle_beta   90.00
_cell.angle_gamma   90.00
#
_symmetry.space_group_name_H-M   'P 1'
#
loop_
_entity.id
_entity.type
_entity.pdbx_description
1 polymer ?
#
loop_
_entity_poly.entity_id
_entity_poly.type
_entity_poly.pdbx_seq_one_letter_code
_entity_poly.pdbx_strand_id
1 'polypeptide(L)'
;MEPLKQIANVAGYSGLYRILKPGRAGVIVESLDEKKAKTMMGPTARVSVLSDISIYVDDDSEEQSISLGQVLLAINEKYGETLTVDPKGSNDELADFMASVVPTYDRERVRTTDIKKLITWYGILRQFAPEVFEGAADAPAEEAVAESAVSDEAAAVAETPADEAPVAEEKEAPMAAKSEKD
;
A
#
# COMPACT_ATOMS: atom_id res chain seq x y z
N MET A 1 -6.33 -10.83 -13.62
CA MET A 1 -7.70 -10.46 -13.24
C MET A 1 -8.37 -9.69 -14.39
N GLU A 2 -9.26 -10.34 -15.15
CA GLU A 2 -9.92 -9.76 -16.32
C GLU A 2 -10.84 -8.54 -16.05
N PRO A 3 -11.67 -8.51 -14.98
CA PRO A 3 -12.59 -7.39 -14.76
C PRO A 3 -11.89 -6.05 -14.49
N LEU A 4 -10.66 -6.06 -13.95
CA LEU A 4 -9.87 -4.84 -13.73
C LEU A 4 -9.41 -4.15 -15.02
N LYS A 5 -9.35 -4.88 -16.15
CA LYS A 5 -8.94 -4.30 -17.45
C LYS A 5 -9.94 -3.27 -17.97
N GLN A 6 -11.18 -3.31 -17.48
CA GLN A 6 -12.24 -2.39 -17.86
C GLN A 6 -12.46 -1.29 -16.83
N ILE A 7 -11.72 -1.28 -15.71
CA ILE A 7 -11.87 -0.29 -14.66
C ILE A 7 -10.64 0.60 -14.65
N ALA A 8 -10.85 1.91 -14.58
CA ALA A 8 -9.80 2.89 -14.59
C ALA A 8 -10.02 3.99 -13.54
N ASN A 9 -8.91 4.54 -13.07
CA ASN A 9 -8.89 5.82 -12.40
C ASN A 9 -8.60 6.94 -13.43
N VAL A 10 -9.23 8.10 -13.25
CA VAL A 10 -8.98 9.28 -14.09
C VAL A 10 -8.37 10.37 -13.21
N ALA A 11 -7.17 10.82 -13.57
CA ALA A 11 -6.48 11.83 -12.78
C ALA A 11 -7.29 13.14 -12.73
N GLY A 12 -7.40 13.72 -11.53
CA GLY A 12 -8.20 14.93 -11.28
C GLY A 12 -9.67 14.64 -10.97
N TYR A 13 -10.12 13.40 -11.11
CA TYR A 13 -11.45 12.96 -10.72
C TYR A 13 -11.39 12.00 -9.53
N SER A 14 -12.37 12.11 -8.63
CA SER A 14 -12.54 11.17 -7.53
C SER A 14 -13.26 9.91 -7.99
N GLY A 15 -12.87 8.77 -7.44
CA GLY A 15 -13.53 7.48 -7.69
C GLY A 15 -12.93 6.68 -8.84
N LEU A 16 -13.72 5.71 -9.30
CA LEU A 16 -13.38 4.77 -10.36
C LEU A 16 -14.39 4.83 -11.47
N TYR A 17 -13.94 4.44 -12.67
CA TYR A 17 -14.72 4.53 -13.88
C TYR A 17 -14.56 3.27 -14.72
N ARG A 18 -15.68 2.75 -15.24
CA ARG A 18 -15.70 1.66 -16.21
C ARG A 18 -15.50 2.23 -17.60
N ILE A 19 -14.52 1.73 -18.31
CA ILE A 19 -14.25 2.09 -19.70
C ILE A 19 -15.29 1.41 -20.57
N LEU A 20 -16.13 2.21 -21.24
CA LEU A 20 -17.15 1.66 -22.15
C LEU A 20 -16.59 1.50 -23.56
N LYS A 21 -16.06 2.59 -24.14
CA LYS A 21 -15.45 2.56 -25.47
C LYS A 21 -14.57 3.77 -25.74
N PRO A 22 -13.51 3.62 -26.56
CA PRO A 22 -12.84 4.76 -27.15
C PRO A 22 -13.76 5.49 -28.13
N GLY A 23 -13.61 6.80 -28.20
CA GLY A 23 -14.36 7.69 -29.08
C GLY A 23 -13.43 8.67 -29.79
N ARG A 24 -13.97 9.39 -30.78
CA ARG A 24 -13.18 10.35 -31.59
C ARG A 24 -12.64 11.54 -30.78
N ALA A 25 -13.32 11.88 -29.68
CA ALA A 25 -12.96 13.00 -28.79
C ALA A 25 -12.37 12.53 -27.44
N GLY A 26 -11.97 11.26 -27.30
CA GLY A 26 -11.41 10.71 -26.07
C GLY A 26 -12.00 9.35 -25.71
N VAL A 27 -12.29 9.10 -24.44
CA VAL A 27 -12.85 7.81 -23.97
C VAL A 27 -14.19 8.07 -23.25
N ILE A 28 -15.18 7.23 -23.57
CA ILE A 28 -16.45 7.24 -22.85
C ILE A 28 -16.30 6.32 -21.64
N VAL A 29 -16.52 6.88 -20.46
CA VAL A 29 -16.49 6.15 -19.20
C VAL A 29 -17.84 6.22 -18.48
N GLU A 30 -18.10 5.23 -17.64
CA GLU A 30 -19.22 5.17 -16.71
C GLU A 30 -18.67 5.21 -15.28
N SER A 31 -19.23 6.05 -14.41
CA SER A 31 -18.81 6.09 -13.00
C SER A 31 -19.20 4.79 -12.28
N LEU A 32 -18.30 4.28 -11.43
CA LEU A 32 -18.61 3.21 -10.48
C LEU A 32 -19.23 3.83 -9.22
N ASP A 33 -20.48 4.26 -9.33
CA ASP A 33 -21.30 4.74 -8.22
C ASP A 33 -22.78 4.36 -8.46
N GLU A 34 -23.66 4.77 -7.55
CA GLU A 34 -25.10 4.51 -7.66
C GLU A 34 -25.74 5.14 -8.91
N LYS A 35 -25.18 6.26 -9.40
CA LYS A 35 -25.73 7.02 -10.51
C LYS A 35 -25.33 6.43 -11.85
N LYS A 36 -24.21 5.70 -11.91
CA LYS A 36 -23.64 5.12 -13.15
C LYS A 36 -23.63 6.14 -14.29
N ALA A 37 -23.23 7.37 -13.94
CA ALA A 37 -23.23 8.50 -14.86
C ALA A 37 -22.19 8.27 -15.96
N LYS A 38 -22.61 8.43 -17.21
CA LYS A 38 -21.74 8.31 -18.39
C LYS A 38 -21.14 9.67 -18.71
N THR A 39 -19.83 9.73 -18.84
CA THR A 39 -19.10 10.97 -19.10
C THR A 39 -18.05 10.72 -20.17
N MET A 40 -17.84 11.71 -21.03
CA MET A 40 -16.76 11.68 -22.01
C MET A 40 -15.53 12.32 -21.39
N MET A 41 -14.49 11.52 -21.19
CA MET A 41 -13.17 12.02 -20.81
C MET A 41 -12.46 12.47 -22.08
N GLY A 42 -11.99 13.71 -22.08
CA GLY A 42 -11.27 14.29 -23.22
C GLY A 42 -9.96 13.57 -23.53
N PRO A 43 -9.30 13.88 -24.66
CA PRO A 43 -8.08 13.17 -25.08
C PRO A 43 -6.86 13.49 -24.20
N THR A 44 -6.93 14.57 -23.43
CA THR A 44 -5.89 14.98 -22.46
C THR A 44 -6.10 14.37 -21.08
N ALA A 45 -7.22 13.68 -20.85
CA ALA A 45 -7.48 13.03 -19.57
C ALA A 45 -6.49 11.88 -19.37
N ARG A 46 -5.84 11.85 -18.21
CA ARG A 46 -4.94 10.75 -17.85
C ARG A 46 -5.78 9.63 -17.25
N VAL A 47 -6.07 8.64 -18.08
CA VAL A 47 -6.82 7.44 -17.70
C VAL A 47 -5.83 6.33 -17.42
N SER A 48 -5.84 5.81 -16.20
CA SER A 48 -4.98 4.71 -15.75
C SER A 48 -5.85 3.49 -15.46
N VAL A 49 -5.66 2.42 -16.23
CA VAL A 49 -6.38 1.15 -16.05
C VAL A 49 -5.86 0.45 -14.82
N LEU A 50 -6.74 -0.06 -13.97
CA LEU A 50 -6.35 -0.70 -12.70
C LEU A 50 -5.51 -1.95 -12.91
N SER A 51 -5.69 -2.67 -14.03
CA SER A 51 -4.87 -3.84 -14.39
C SER A 51 -3.40 -3.51 -14.64
N ASP A 52 -3.10 -2.27 -15.01
CA ASP A 52 -1.74 -1.86 -15.42
C ASP A 52 -0.98 -1.21 -14.24
N ILE A 53 -1.67 -0.98 -13.12
CA ILE A 53 -1.09 -0.41 -11.91
C ILE A 53 -0.43 -1.54 -11.13
N SER A 54 0.82 -1.30 -10.72
CA SER A 54 1.59 -2.18 -9.85
C SER A 54 2.20 -1.38 -8.70
N ILE A 55 2.45 -2.05 -7.59
CA ILE A 55 3.02 -1.50 -6.36
C ILE A 55 4.44 -2.01 -6.24
N TYR A 56 5.37 -1.12 -5.95
CA TYR A 56 6.77 -1.48 -5.76
C TYR A 56 6.94 -2.30 -4.48
N VAL A 57 7.72 -3.37 -4.59
CA VAL A 57 8.15 -4.19 -3.47
C VAL A 57 9.67 -4.16 -3.41
N ASP A 58 10.20 -4.19 -2.20
CA ASP A 58 11.62 -4.30 -1.90
C ASP A 58 11.87 -5.74 -1.47
N ASP A 59 11.83 -6.64 -2.46
CA ASP A 59 12.11 -8.05 -2.31
C ASP A 59 13.32 -8.42 -3.19
N ASP A 60 14.14 -9.37 -2.75
CA ASP A 60 15.32 -9.85 -3.47
C ASP A 60 14.96 -10.68 -4.73
N SER A 61 13.66 -10.80 -5.03
CA SER A 61 13.08 -11.47 -6.19
C SER A 61 13.31 -10.69 -7.50
N GLU A 62 13.32 -11.41 -8.64
CA GLU A 62 13.46 -10.78 -9.97
C GLU A 62 12.34 -9.76 -10.28
N GLU A 63 11.18 -9.90 -9.60
CA GLU A 63 10.01 -9.04 -9.73
C GLU A 63 9.95 -7.97 -8.63
N GLN A 64 10.39 -6.74 -8.94
CA GLN A 64 10.38 -5.59 -8.02
C GLN A 64 9.00 -4.90 -7.88
N SER A 65 7.92 -5.55 -8.34
CA SER A 65 6.58 -4.99 -8.24
C SER A 65 5.49 -6.05 -8.22
N ILE A 66 4.47 -5.84 -7.40
CA ILE A 66 3.27 -6.67 -7.33
C ILE A 66 2.09 -5.97 -8.04
N SER A 67 1.32 -6.71 -8.84
CA SER A 67 0.15 -6.13 -9.52
C SER A 67 -0.92 -5.67 -8.52
N LEU A 68 -1.63 -4.58 -8.82
CA LEU A 68 -2.70 -4.08 -7.96
C LEU A 68 -3.81 -5.13 -7.75
N GLY A 69 -4.07 -5.99 -8.74
CA GLY A 69 -5.03 -7.08 -8.61
C GLY A 69 -4.68 -8.06 -7.50
N GLN A 70 -3.41 -8.45 -7.37
CA GLN A 70 -2.94 -9.33 -6.30
C GLN A 70 -3.07 -8.65 -4.93
N VAL A 71 -2.72 -7.36 -4.85
CA VAL A 71 -2.87 -6.61 -3.59
C VAL A 71 -4.35 -6.50 -3.18
N LEU A 72 -5.26 -6.24 -4.12
CA LEU A 72 -6.69 -6.19 -3.85
C LEU A 72 -7.23 -7.53 -3.34
N LEU A 73 -6.73 -8.66 -3.85
CA LEU A 73 -7.06 -9.99 -3.34
C LEU A 73 -6.56 -10.20 -1.92
N ALA A 74 -5.30 -9.89 -1.64
CA ALA A 74 -4.74 -9.99 -0.29
C ALA A 74 -5.52 -9.13 0.73
N ILE A 75 -5.99 -7.94 0.32
CA ILE A 75 -6.89 -7.12 1.15
C ILE A 75 -8.22 -7.85 1.38
N ASN A 76 -8.80 -8.43 0.32
CA ASN A 76 -10.08 -9.13 0.42
C ASN A 76 -10.00 -10.37 1.31
N GLU A 77 -8.91 -11.13 1.25
CA GLU A 77 -8.68 -12.29 2.11
C GLU A 77 -8.54 -11.89 3.59
N LYS A 78 -7.85 -10.78 3.86
CA LYS A 78 -7.55 -10.34 5.23
C LYS A 78 -8.69 -9.58 5.90
N TYR A 79 -9.36 -8.70 5.15
CA TYR A 79 -10.36 -7.76 5.70
C TYR A 79 -11.79 -8.05 5.20
N GLY A 80 -11.95 -8.83 4.13
CA GLY A 80 -13.26 -9.16 3.58
C GLY A 80 -14.07 -7.90 3.26
N GLU A 81 -15.30 -7.85 3.75
CA GLU A 81 -16.22 -6.75 3.42
C GLU A 81 -15.94 -5.45 4.18
N THR A 82 -15.27 -5.53 5.32
CA THR A 82 -15.09 -4.38 6.22
C THR A 82 -13.63 -3.99 6.30
N LEU A 83 -13.26 -2.86 5.70
CA LEU A 83 -11.98 -2.24 5.99
C LEU A 83 -12.03 -1.56 7.35
N THR A 84 -11.05 -1.89 8.18
CA THR A 84 -10.84 -1.24 9.49
C THR A 84 -10.01 0.04 9.40
N VAL A 85 -9.42 0.34 8.24
CA VAL A 85 -8.57 1.52 8.02
C VAL A 85 -9.36 2.67 7.39
N ASP A 86 -9.18 3.89 7.92
CA ASP A 86 -9.73 5.11 7.32
C ASP A 86 -8.74 5.68 6.28
N PRO A 87 -9.15 5.93 5.02
CA PRO A 87 -8.30 6.61 4.03
C PRO A 87 -7.89 8.04 4.43
N LYS A 88 -8.51 8.62 5.46
CA LYS A 88 -8.15 9.91 6.07
C LYS A 88 -7.31 9.75 7.34
N GLY A 89 -6.95 8.53 7.70
CA GLY A 89 -6.08 8.24 8.83
C GLY A 89 -4.70 8.88 8.71
N SER A 90 -3.95 8.72 9.80
CA SER A 90 -2.55 9.13 9.91
C SER A 90 -1.67 8.36 8.92
N ASN A 91 -0.49 8.90 8.62
CA ASN A 91 0.44 8.25 7.70
C ASN A 91 0.90 6.88 8.23
N ASP A 92 1.08 6.78 9.54
CA ASP A 92 1.51 5.55 10.22
C ASP A 92 0.43 4.47 10.11
N GLU A 93 -0.85 4.79 10.35
CA GLU A 93 -1.96 3.84 10.19
C GLU A 93 -2.06 3.30 8.75
N LEU A 94 -1.80 4.15 7.75
CA LEU A 94 -1.82 3.76 6.35
C LEU A 94 -0.63 2.88 5.98
N ALA A 95 0.55 3.18 6.53
CA ALA A 95 1.74 2.37 6.36
C ALA A 95 1.59 0.99 7.03
N ASP A 96 1.04 0.94 8.24
CA ASP A 96 0.76 -0.30 8.97
C ASP A 96 -0.27 -1.16 8.24
N PHE A 97 -1.32 -0.54 7.69
CA PHE A 97 -2.27 -1.24 6.83
C PHE A 97 -1.56 -1.84 5.62
N MET A 98 -0.72 -1.08 4.92
CA MET A 98 -0.01 -1.57 3.74
C MET A 98 0.96 -2.71 4.11
N ALA A 99 1.72 -2.56 5.19
CA ALA A 99 2.61 -3.60 5.72
C ALA A 99 1.85 -4.87 6.13
N SER A 100 0.61 -4.72 6.61
CA SER A 100 -0.22 -5.86 6.98
C SER A 100 -0.65 -6.71 5.78
N VAL A 101 -0.80 -6.09 4.60
CA VAL A 101 -1.28 -6.75 3.37
C VAL A 101 -0.09 -7.22 2.53
N VAL A 102 0.90 -6.35 2.34
CA VAL A 102 2.11 -6.61 1.57
C VAL A 102 3.30 -6.22 2.45
N PRO A 103 3.83 -7.14 3.29
CA PRO A 103 4.92 -6.81 4.22
C PRO A 103 6.20 -6.30 3.55
N THR A 104 6.43 -6.71 2.30
CA THR A 104 7.61 -6.40 1.49
C THR A 104 7.47 -5.15 0.63
N TYR A 105 6.42 -4.33 0.82
CA TYR A 105 6.25 -3.13 -0.01
C TYR A 105 7.36 -2.08 0.22
N ASP A 106 7.76 -1.41 -0.85
CA ASP A 106 8.78 -0.37 -0.80
C ASP A 106 8.20 0.93 -0.21
N ARG A 107 8.61 1.26 1.03
CA ARG A 107 8.14 2.45 1.77
C ARG A 107 8.65 3.77 1.20
N GLU A 108 9.75 3.77 0.45
CA GLU A 108 10.33 4.98 -0.14
C GLU A 108 9.64 5.34 -1.46
N ARG A 109 9.26 4.33 -2.25
CA ARG A 109 8.60 4.53 -3.54
C ARG A 109 7.09 4.63 -3.44
N VAL A 110 6.47 3.88 -2.52
CA VAL A 110 5.01 3.88 -2.35
C VAL A 110 4.58 5.10 -1.53
N ARG A 111 3.90 6.04 -2.19
CA ARG A 111 3.44 7.26 -1.56
C ARG A 111 2.17 7.01 -0.74
N THR A 112 2.05 7.69 0.39
CA THR A 112 0.83 7.67 1.22
C THR A 112 -0.45 7.95 0.43
N THR A 113 -0.39 8.89 -0.52
CA THR A 113 -1.56 9.24 -1.36
C THR A 113 -2.03 8.05 -2.20
N ASP A 114 -1.12 7.17 -2.63
CA ASP A 114 -1.49 6.00 -3.41
C ASP A 114 -2.08 4.90 -2.53
N ILE A 115 -1.62 4.76 -1.28
CA ILE A 115 -2.26 3.92 -0.26
C ILE A 115 -3.70 4.40 0.03
N LYS A 116 -3.89 5.72 0.20
CA LYS A 116 -5.24 6.32 0.38
C LYS A 116 -6.17 6.04 -0.78
N LYS A 117 -5.65 6.15 -2.02
CA LYS A 117 -6.40 5.81 -3.23
C LYS A 117 -6.76 4.33 -3.26
N LEU A 118 -5.83 3.45 -2.95
CA LEU A 118 -6.04 2.01 -2.93
C LEU A 118 -7.15 1.61 -1.95
N ILE A 119 -7.16 2.15 -0.73
CA ILE A 119 -8.23 1.94 0.25
C ILE A 119 -9.59 2.41 -0.31
N THR A 120 -9.62 3.59 -0.91
CA THR A 120 -10.83 4.15 -1.53
C THR A 120 -11.32 3.30 -2.70
N TRP A 121 -10.41 2.84 -3.55
CA TRP A 121 -10.71 1.99 -4.70
C TRP A 121 -11.26 0.65 -4.25
N TYR A 122 -10.65 0.02 -3.25
CA TYR A 122 -11.14 -1.24 -2.71
C TYR A 122 -12.59 -1.14 -2.25
N GLY A 123 -12.95 -0.09 -1.49
CA GLY A 123 -14.33 0.13 -1.06
C GLY A 123 -15.31 0.28 -2.23
N ILE A 124 -14.94 1.07 -3.24
CA ILE A 124 -15.76 1.26 -4.46
C ILE A 124 -15.92 -0.06 -5.22
N LEU A 125 -14.83 -0.82 -5.39
CA LEU A 125 -14.86 -2.09 -6.10
C LEU A 125 -15.75 -3.10 -5.37
N ARG A 126 -15.65 -3.23 -4.05
CA ARG A 126 -16.52 -4.13 -3.27
C ARG A 126 -17.99 -3.76 -3.39
N GLN A 127 -18.32 -2.47 -3.42
CA GLN A 127 -19.70 -2.01 -3.46
C GLN A 127 -20.32 -2.05 -4.86
N PHE A 128 -19.57 -1.69 -5.90
CA PHE A 128 -20.12 -1.47 -7.25
C PHE A 128 -19.59 -2.43 -8.31
N ALA A 129 -18.54 -3.21 -8.01
CA ALA A 129 -17.95 -4.20 -8.90
C ALA A 129 -17.50 -5.48 -8.15
N PRO A 130 -18.41 -6.17 -7.41
CA PRO A 130 -18.06 -7.36 -6.64
C PRO A 130 -17.50 -8.50 -7.51
N GLU A 131 -17.81 -8.52 -8.81
CA GLU A 131 -17.28 -9.50 -9.78
C GLU A 131 -15.75 -9.50 -9.87
N VAL A 132 -15.10 -8.42 -9.43
CA VAL A 132 -13.64 -8.31 -9.34
C VAL A 132 -13.07 -9.34 -8.35
N PHE A 133 -13.83 -9.70 -7.32
CA PHE A 133 -13.41 -10.61 -6.25
C PHE A 133 -14.03 -12.01 -6.39
N GLU A 134 -15.13 -12.16 -7.11
CA GLU A 134 -15.82 -13.45 -7.31
C GLU A 134 -15.02 -14.46 -8.16
N GLY A 135 -14.07 -13.98 -8.98
CA GLY A 135 -13.17 -14.84 -9.77
C GLY A 135 -11.97 -15.41 -9.00
N ALA A 136 -11.82 -15.08 -7.71
CA ALA A 136 -10.74 -15.61 -6.86
C ALA A 136 -11.11 -16.93 -6.16
N ALA A 137 -12.35 -17.41 -6.31
CA ALA A 137 -12.79 -18.66 -5.73
C ALA A 137 -12.31 -19.92 -6.48
N ASP A 138 -11.49 -19.79 -7.54
CA ASP A 138 -10.97 -20.91 -8.34
C ASP A 138 -9.44 -20.79 -8.61
N ALA A 139 -8.67 -20.38 -7.60
CA ALA A 139 -7.23 -20.61 -7.56
C ALA A 139 -6.88 -21.26 -6.22
N PRO A 140 -6.24 -22.44 -6.21
CA PRO A 140 -5.97 -23.16 -4.98
C PRO A 140 -4.97 -22.37 -4.13
N ALA A 141 -5.36 -22.11 -2.88
CA ALA A 141 -4.47 -21.70 -1.82
C ALA A 141 -3.58 -22.89 -1.43
N GLU A 142 -2.41 -22.98 -2.05
CA GLU A 142 -1.30 -23.87 -1.73
C GLU A 142 -0.09 -23.14 -2.32
N GLU A 143 0.89 -22.57 -1.61
CA GLU A 143 1.51 -22.80 -0.30
C GLU A 143 2.00 -21.45 0.25
N ALA A 144 1.94 -21.22 1.56
CA ALA A 144 2.95 -20.46 2.34
C ALA A 144 2.52 -20.26 3.81
N VAL A 145 2.26 -21.33 4.56
CA VAL A 145 2.33 -21.25 6.03
C VAL A 145 2.76 -22.59 6.61
N ALA A 146 4.07 -22.88 6.64
CA ALA A 146 4.62 -23.90 7.54
C ALA A 146 6.17 -23.84 7.61
N GLU A 147 6.77 -22.78 8.16
CA GLU A 147 7.99 -22.98 8.97
C GLU A 147 8.29 -21.78 9.87
N SER A 148 7.75 -21.79 11.08
CA SER A 148 8.40 -21.23 12.28
C SER A 148 7.58 -21.59 13.51
N ALA A 149 7.83 -22.78 14.03
CA ALA A 149 7.46 -23.15 15.39
C ALA A 149 8.43 -24.23 15.90
N VAL A 150 9.57 -23.80 16.43
CA VAL A 150 10.26 -24.57 17.46
C VAL A 150 10.46 -23.63 18.65
N SER A 151 9.56 -23.76 19.62
CA SER A 151 9.79 -23.36 21.01
C SER A 151 10.18 -24.61 21.79
N ASP A 152 11.32 -24.56 22.46
CA ASP A 152 11.67 -25.31 23.67
C ASP A 152 12.78 -24.48 24.34
N GLU A 153 12.42 -23.56 25.26
CA GLU A 153 12.28 -23.75 26.70
C GLU A 153 13.61 -23.74 27.50
N ALA A 154 13.69 -22.73 28.37
CA ALA A 154 14.28 -22.69 29.72
C ALA A 154 15.80 -22.82 29.98
N ALA A 155 16.26 -21.72 30.61
CA ALA A 155 16.91 -21.68 31.94
C ALA A 155 18.43 -21.44 32.03
N ALA A 156 18.71 -20.24 32.58
CA ALA A 156 19.74 -19.91 33.56
C ALA A 156 21.21 -19.93 33.13
N VAL A 157 21.87 -18.77 33.17
CA VAL A 157 22.72 -18.37 34.30
C VAL A 157 22.84 -16.84 34.30
N ALA A 158 22.47 -16.26 35.44
CA ALA A 158 22.84 -14.92 35.85
C ALA A 158 24.24 -15.00 36.48
N GLU A 159 25.16 -14.11 36.08
CA GLU A 159 26.20 -13.60 36.96
C GLU A 159 26.69 -12.23 36.44
N THR A 160 26.40 -11.19 37.22
CA THR A 160 27.25 -9.99 37.36
C THR A 160 27.99 -10.13 38.69
N PRO A 161 29.27 -9.76 38.75
CA PRO A 161 29.65 -8.47 39.33
C PRO A 161 30.72 -7.75 38.47
N ALA A 162 30.70 -6.45 38.23
CA ALA A 162 30.88 -5.29 39.12
C ALA A 162 32.31 -5.16 39.70
N ASP A 163 32.83 -3.92 39.59
CA ASP A 163 34.13 -3.37 40.02
C ASP A 163 35.34 -3.69 39.11
N GLU A 164 36.10 -2.73 38.58
CA GLU A 164 36.70 -1.59 39.26
C GLU A 164 37.13 -0.49 38.23
N ALA A 165 36.71 0.75 38.44
CA ALA A 165 37.38 1.96 37.97
C ALA A 165 38.47 2.32 39.00
N PRO A 166 39.54 3.11 38.74
CA PRO A 166 39.51 4.48 38.17
C PRO A 166 40.78 4.77 37.29
N VAL A 167 41.14 5.95 36.75
CA VAL A 167 41.24 7.33 37.23
C VAL A 167 41.65 8.24 36.04
N ALA A 168 41.15 9.49 36.06
CA ALA A 168 41.69 10.78 35.59
C ALA A 168 41.94 11.06 34.09
N GLU A 169 41.34 12.11 33.50
CA GLU A 169 41.63 13.58 33.60
C GLU A 169 42.76 13.94 32.61
N GLU A 170 42.66 14.91 31.70
CA GLU A 170 42.41 16.33 31.97
C GLU A 170 42.15 17.12 30.65
N LYS A 171 41.25 18.12 30.74
CA LYS A 171 41.11 19.47 30.10
C LYS A 171 41.54 19.68 28.63
N GLU A 172 40.97 20.62 27.85
CA GLU A 172 40.62 21.99 28.20
C GLU A 172 39.74 22.60 27.09
N ALA A 173 38.66 23.28 27.46
CA ALA A 173 38.06 24.35 26.67
C ALA A 173 38.77 25.67 27.07
N PRO A 174 38.73 26.74 26.26
CA PRO A 174 37.63 27.67 26.51
C PRO A 174 37.13 28.50 25.31
N MET A 175 35.83 28.82 25.40
CA MET A 175 35.18 30.13 25.21
C MET A 175 35.40 31.02 23.96
N ALA A 176 34.27 31.22 23.27
CA ALA A 176 33.54 32.49 23.08
C ALA A 176 34.20 33.69 22.36
N ALA A 177 33.53 34.15 21.29
CA ALA A 177 33.18 35.57 20.99
C ALA A 177 32.41 35.61 19.65
N LYS A 178 31.12 35.95 19.66
CA LYS A 178 30.55 37.29 19.34
C LYS A 178 30.61 37.69 17.86
N SER A 179 29.40 37.91 17.33
CA SER A 179 28.98 39.05 16.50
C SER A 179 29.70 39.33 15.19
N GLU A 180 28.96 39.32 14.07
CA GLU A 180 28.87 40.52 13.24
C GLU A 180 27.53 40.52 12.46
N LYS A 181 26.91 41.70 12.48
CA LYS A 181 25.80 42.17 11.66
C LYS A 181 26.44 43.18 10.71
N ASP A 182 26.30 42.97 9.40
CA ASP A 182 25.86 43.96 8.41
C ASP A 182 25.69 43.27 7.04
#